data_AF-A0A151TA59-F1
#
_entry.id   AF-A0A151TA59-F1
#
_cell.length_a   1.000
_cell.length_b   1.000
_cell.length_c   1.000
_cell.angle_alpha   90.00
_cell.angle_beta   90.00
_cell.angle_gamma   90.00
#
_symmetry.space_group_name_H-M   'P 1'
#
loop_
_entity.id
_entity.type
_entity.pdbx_description
1 polymer ?
#
loop_
_entity_poly.entity_id
_entity_poly.type
_entity_poly.pdbx_seq_one_letter_code
_entity_poly.pdbx_strand_id
1 'polypeptide(L)'
;MKELRPIALCNVIYKILSKALANRLKPLLQKKWVSWMMMCITSVHFQVLLNGNRVGSIVPGRGLRQGDPLSPYLFILGMEGLSSLIYKAERLGNMHGIQICRGAPKLHHLMFADDVFLFFQASEKETNEVATILKTFEVASGQAINYDKSEVFLNRHAPPTTHIMLSNTLHVQKCVTTGKYLGLPSMIGRNKNEVFRFIKERILKKL
;
A
#
# COMPACT_ATOMS: atom_id res chain seq x y z
N MET A 1 23.14 -1.62 -2.42
CA MET A 1 22.64 -0.37 -3.05
C MET A 1 21.66 0.27 -2.07
N LYS A 2 21.88 1.50 -1.58
CA LYS A 2 20.88 2.17 -0.72
C LYS A 2 19.66 2.51 -1.59
N GLU A 3 18.46 2.13 -1.17
CA GLU A 3 17.21 2.56 -1.83
C GLU A 3 17.13 4.09 -1.76
N LEU A 4 17.38 4.79 -2.88
CA LEU A 4 17.23 6.24 -2.97
C LEU A 4 15.76 6.57 -3.22
N ARG A 5 15.16 7.37 -2.33
CA ARG A 5 13.80 7.91 -2.52
C ARG A 5 13.88 9.37 -2.95
N PRO A 6 13.58 9.70 -4.21
CA PRO A 6 13.63 11.09 -4.67
C PRO A 6 12.50 11.90 -4.05
N ILE A 7 12.86 12.94 -3.29
CA ILE A 7 11.89 13.88 -2.69
C ILE A 7 11.82 15.12 -3.56
N ALA A 8 10.62 15.51 -3.97
CA ALA A 8 10.44 16.70 -4.79
C ALA A 8 10.31 17.96 -3.92
N LEU A 9 11.11 18.97 -4.22
CA LEU A 9 11.00 20.29 -3.63
C LEU A 9 9.98 21.11 -4.42
N CYS A 10 8.75 21.18 -3.92
CA CYS A 10 7.68 21.96 -4.55
C CYS A 10 7.70 23.43 -4.09
N ASN A 11 7.30 24.34 -4.99
CA ASN A 11 7.09 25.76 -4.66
C ASN A 11 6.00 25.90 -3.57
N VAL A 12 6.17 26.86 -2.65
CA VAL A 12 5.22 27.20 -1.58
C VAL A 12 3.82 27.53 -2.12
N ILE A 13 3.72 28.33 -3.19
CA ILE A 13 2.43 28.70 -3.80
C ILE A 13 1.70 27.43 -4.26
N TYR A 14 2.41 26.55 -4.95
CA TYR A 14 1.86 25.27 -5.39
C TYR A 14 1.39 24.42 -4.21
N LYS A 15 2.16 24.35 -3.11
CA LYS A 15 1.77 23.61 -1.90
C LYS A 15 0.48 24.13 -1.28
N ILE A 16 0.30 25.45 -1.23
CA ILE A 16 -0.94 26.07 -0.71
C ILE A 16 -2.12 25.69 -1.60
N LEU A 17 -1.97 25.84 -2.92
CA LEU A 17 -3.02 25.48 -3.89
C LEU A 17 -3.37 23.99 -3.78
N SER A 18 -2.38 23.10 -3.86
CA SER A 18 -2.61 21.65 -3.86
C SER A 18 -3.23 21.16 -2.54
N LYS A 19 -2.87 21.79 -1.41
CA LYS A 19 -3.51 21.52 -0.11
C LYS A 19 -4.96 22.00 -0.05
N ALA A 20 -5.24 23.19 -0.56
CA ALA A 20 -6.61 23.70 -0.65
C ALA A 20 -7.48 22.79 -1.53
N LEU A 21 -6.94 22.33 -2.67
CA LEU A 21 -7.64 21.40 -3.56
C LEU A 21 -7.91 20.06 -2.87
N ALA A 22 -6.91 19.49 -2.20
CA ALA A 22 -7.05 18.22 -1.49
C ALA A 22 -8.13 18.25 -0.39
N ASN A 23 -8.18 19.34 0.39
CA ASN A 23 -9.18 19.51 1.44
C ASN A 23 -10.61 19.63 0.86
N ARG A 24 -10.75 20.22 -0.34
CA ARG A 24 -12.02 20.36 -1.06
C ARG A 24 -12.43 19.09 -1.81
N LEU A 25 -11.51 18.15 -2.03
CA LEU A 25 -11.76 16.87 -2.71
C LEU A 25 -12.58 15.90 -1.85
N LYS A 26 -12.54 16.06 -0.52
CA LYS A 26 -13.22 15.17 0.42
C LYS A 26 -14.72 14.97 0.17
N PRO A 27 -15.50 15.98 -0.27
CA PRO A 27 -16.94 15.80 -0.44
C PRO A 27 -17.41 15.40 -1.85
N LEU A 28 -16.81 15.92 -2.95
CA LEU A 28 -17.48 15.91 -4.27
C LEU A 28 -16.51 16.05 -5.46
N LEU A 29 -16.29 14.98 -6.22
CA LEU A 29 -15.44 14.97 -7.43
C LEU A 29 -16.17 15.52 -8.67
N GLN A 30 -16.35 16.84 -8.76
CA GLN A 30 -16.89 17.47 -9.98
C GLN A 30 -15.85 17.52 -11.11
N LYS A 31 -16.29 17.51 -12.38
CA LYS A 31 -15.41 17.53 -13.58
C LYS A 31 -14.35 18.64 -13.56
N LYS A 32 -14.68 19.83 -13.06
CA LYS A 32 -13.76 20.96 -12.94
C LYS A 32 -12.57 20.65 -12.01
N TRP A 33 -12.82 19.96 -10.91
CA TRP A 33 -11.78 19.53 -9.97
C TRP A 33 -10.85 18.50 -10.59
N VAL A 34 -11.39 17.56 -11.36
CA VAL A 34 -10.58 16.59 -12.11
C VAL A 34 -9.64 17.31 -13.06
N SER A 35 -10.13 18.29 -13.82
CA SER A 35 -9.29 19.09 -14.71
C SER A 35 -8.16 19.81 -13.96
N TRP A 36 -8.45 20.45 -12.83
CA TRP A 36 -7.43 21.15 -12.04
C TRP A 36 -6.40 20.20 -11.43
N MET A 37 -6.82 19.04 -10.93
CA MET A 37 -5.90 18.02 -10.44
C MET A 37 -5.01 17.50 -11.56
N MET A 38 -5.59 17.20 -12.73
CA MET A 38 -4.80 16.76 -13.88
C MET A 38 -3.79 17.80 -14.29
N MET A 39 -4.13 19.10 -14.30
CA MET A 39 -3.14 20.17 -14.51
C MET A 39 -1.99 20.09 -13.52
N CYS A 40 -2.26 19.90 -12.22
CA CYS A 40 -1.22 19.79 -11.19
C CYS A 40 -0.32 18.54 -11.34
N ILE A 41 -0.86 17.45 -11.86
CA ILE A 41 -0.16 16.17 -12.04
C ILE A 41 0.66 16.16 -13.33
N THR A 42 0.13 16.68 -14.43
CA THR A 42 0.78 16.60 -15.75
C THR A 42 1.77 17.73 -16.01
N SER A 43 1.70 18.86 -15.29
CA SER A 43 2.60 20.00 -15.49
C SER A 43 3.95 19.85 -14.78
N VAL A 44 4.29 18.66 -14.28
CA VAL A 44 5.45 18.46 -13.41
C VAL A 44 6.72 18.32 -14.26
N HIS A 45 7.75 19.06 -13.88
CA HIS A 45 9.11 18.92 -14.39
C HIS A 45 10.06 18.77 -13.20
N PHE A 46 10.95 17.77 -13.26
CA PHE A 46 11.99 17.55 -12.26
C PHE A 46 13.34 18.00 -12.77
N GLN A 47 14.14 18.56 -11.87
CA GLN A 47 15.56 18.81 -12.08
C GLN A 47 16.32 18.17 -10.93
N VAL A 48 17.48 17.60 -11.22
CA VAL A 48 18.32 16.98 -10.18
C VAL A 48 19.20 18.08 -9.59
N LEU A 49 19.17 18.22 -8.26
CA LEU A 49 20.08 19.13 -7.57
C LEU A 49 21.38 18.39 -7.26
N LEU A 50 22.45 18.71 -7.96
CA LEU A 50 23.78 18.14 -7.76
C LEU A 50 24.73 19.24 -7.29
N ASN A 51 25.26 19.10 -6.07
CA ASN A 51 26.15 20.08 -5.44
C ASN A 51 25.58 21.52 -5.45
N GLY A 52 24.27 21.68 -5.26
CA GLY A 52 23.58 22.98 -5.29
C GLY A 52 23.21 23.48 -6.68
N ASN A 53 23.71 22.85 -7.75
CA ASN A 53 23.39 23.20 -9.13
C ASN A 53 22.23 22.35 -9.66
N ARG A 54 21.29 22.98 -10.38
CA ARG A 54 20.19 22.26 -11.03
C ARG A 54 20.67 21.71 -12.36
N VAL A 55 20.58 20.39 -12.53
CA VAL A 55 21.07 19.68 -13.71
C VAL A 55 19.95 18.86 -14.33
N GLY A 56 19.86 18.93 -15.66
CA GLY A 56 18.90 18.18 -16.47
C GLY A 56 17.46 18.66 -16.33
N SER A 57 16.58 18.04 -17.13
CA SER A 57 15.13 18.15 -17.02
C SER A 57 14.53 16.77 -17.25
N ILE A 58 13.70 16.32 -16.32
CA ILE A 58 13.01 15.02 -16.38
C ILE A 58 11.52 15.32 -16.35
N VAL A 59 10.82 14.91 -17.41
CA VAL A 59 9.37 14.91 -17.46
C VAL A 59 8.88 13.52 -17.04
N PRO A 60 8.19 13.37 -15.91
CA PRO A 60 7.72 12.07 -15.46
C PRO A 60 6.59 11.56 -16.37
N GLY A 61 6.71 10.32 -16.85
CA GLY A 61 5.61 9.65 -17.57
C GLY A 61 4.59 8.96 -16.65
N ARG A 62 4.95 8.70 -15.39
CA ARG A 62 4.11 8.04 -14.38
C ARG A 62 4.51 8.42 -12.97
N GLY A 63 3.61 8.14 -12.03
CA GLY A 63 3.84 8.31 -10.60
C GLY A 63 3.41 9.66 -10.07
N LEU A 64 3.07 9.69 -8.78
CA LEU A 64 2.71 10.90 -8.05
C LEU A 64 3.96 11.49 -7.37
N ARG A 65 4.01 12.82 -7.29
CA ARG A 65 5.16 13.54 -6.74
C ARG A 65 5.28 13.34 -5.23
N GLN A 66 6.41 12.80 -4.76
CA GLN A 66 6.67 12.65 -3.32
C GLN A 66 6.94 14.02 -2.68
N GLY A 67 6.24 14.32 -1.59
CA GLY A 67 6.29 15.63 -0.91
C GLY A 67 5.26 16.64 -1.40
N ASP A 68 4.43 16.27 -2.39
CA ASP A 68 3.29 17.06 -2.85
C ASP A 68 2.07 16.83 -1.95
N PRO A 69 1.43 17.90 -1.42
CA PRO A 69 0.22 17.77 -0.60
C PRO A 69 -0.96 17.05 -1.25
N LEU A 70 -1.06 17.01 -2.59
CA LEU A 70 -2.18 16.36 -3.29
C LEU A 70 -1.94 14.85 -3.48
N SER A 71 -0.68 14.44 -3.65
CA SER A 71 -0.32 13.04 -3.95
C SER A 71 -0.88 12.01 -2.97
N PRO A 72 -0.83 12.20 -1.62
CA PRO A 72 -1.39 11.22 -0.69
C PRO A 72 -2.88 10.97 -0.87
N TYR A 73 -3.66 12.01 -1.21
CA TYR A 73 -5.12 11.88 -1.38
C TYR A 73 -5.46 11.18 -2.69
N LEU A 74 -4.73 11.49 -3.77
CA LEU A 74 -4.86 10.79 -5.04
C LEU A 74 -4.46 9.32 -4.93
N PHE A 75 -3.43 9.02 -4.14
CA PHE A 75 -3.03 7.65 -3.86
C PHE A 75 -4.14 6.89 -3.14
N ILE A 76 -4.73 7.46 -2.08
CA ILE A 76 -5.88 6.87 -1.36
C ILE A 76 -7.06 6.63 -2.32
N LEU A 77 -7.37 7.59 -3.18
CA LEU A 77 -8.42 7.43 -4.20
C LEU A 77 -8.12 6.30 -5.18
N GLY A 78 -6.86 6.11 -5.59
CA GLY A 78 -6.45 4.97 -6.40
C GLY A 78 -6.65 3.64 -5.66
N MET A 79 -6.24 3.59 -4.39
CA MET A 79 -6.40 2.39 -3.54
C MET A 79 -7.86 2.05 -3.25
N GLU A 80 -8.78 3.01 -3.27
CA GLU A 80 -10.22 2.75 -3.18
C GLU A 80 -10.71 1.82 -4.29
N GLY A 81 -10.05 1.83 -5.46
CA GLY A 81 -10.31 0.86 -6.53
C GLY A 81 -10.04 -0.58 -6.11
N LEU A 82 -8.96 -0.83 -5.37
CA LEU A 82 -8.66 -2.16 -4.81
C LEU A 82 -9.71 -2.55 -3.76
N SER A 83 -10.04 -1.64 -2.83
CA SER A 83 -11.11 -1.85 -1.84
C SER A 83 -12.44 -2.21 -2.51
N SER A 84 -12.78 -1.51 -3.60
CA SER A 84 -14.01 -1.75 -4.38
C SER A 84 -14.04 -3.13 -5.03
N LEU A 85 -12.90 -3.62 -5.56
CA LEU A 85 -12.79 -4.98 -6.10
C LEU A 85 -12.98 -6.03 -5.01
N ILE A 86 -12.40 -5.81 -3.82
CA ILE A 86 -12.55 -6.71 -2.67
C ILE A 86 -14.01 -6.76 -2.20
N TYR A 87 -14.67 -5.60 -2.05
CA TYR A 87 -16.09 -5.54 -1.69
C TYR A 87 -16.99 -6.20 -2.75
N LYS A 88 -16.64 -6.10 -4.03
CA LYS A 88 -17.35 -6.81 -5.09
C LYS A 88 -17.23 -8.33 -4.91
N ALA A 89 -16.02 -8.83 -4.65
CA ALA A 89 -15.80 -10.26 -4.43
C ALA A 89 -16.52 -10.77 -3.16
N GLU A 90 -16.56 -9.98 -2.09
CA GLU A 90 -17.36 -10.30 -0.89
C GLU A 90 -18.85 -10.41 -1.21
N ARG A 91 -19.42 -9.41 -1.89
CA ARG A 91 -20.85 -9.39 -2.23
C ARG A 91 -21.27 -10.58 -3.10
N LEU A 92 -20.34 -11.10 -3.90
CA LEU A 92 -20.55 -12.28 -4.73
C LEU A 92 -20.32 -13.60 -3.99
N GLY A 93 -19.85 -13.56 -2.73
CA GLY A 93 -19.50 -14.76 -1.95
C GLY A 93 -18.21 -15.45 -2.43
N ASN A 94 -17.35 -14.74 -3.16
CA ASN A 94 -16.07 -15.25 -3.62
C ASN A 94 -14.95 -15.06 -2.60
N MET A 95 -15.11 -14.11 -1.67
CA MET A 95 -14.15 -13.83 -0.59
C MET A 95 -14.93 -13.56 0.70
N HIS A 96 -14.58 -14.22 1.80
CA HIS A 96 -15.38 -14.13 3.03
C HIS A 96 -14.76 -13.28 4.13
N GLY A 97 -13.47 -12.99 4.04
CA GLY A 97 -12.76 -12.29 5.11
C GLY A 97 -12.62 -13.13 6.37
N ILE A 98 -12.30 -12.46 7.47
CA ILE A 98 -12.19 -13.05 8.80
C ILE A 98 -13.14 -12.35 9.76
N GLN A 99 -13.85 -13.11 10.58
CA GLN A 99 -14.68 -12.60 11.66
C GLN A 99 -14.10 -13.06 13.00
N ILE A 100 -13.78 -12.11 13.87
CA ILE A 100 -13.09 -12.40 15.15
C ILE A 100 -14.04 -13.05 16.16
N CYS A 101 -15.27 -12.55 16.27
CA CYS A 101 -16.29 -13.07 17.17
C CYS A 101 -17.69 -12.95 16.53
N ARG A 102 -18.66 -13.69 17.08
CA ARG A 102 -20.05 -13.63 16.61
C ARG A 102 -20.56 -12.18 16.71
N GLY A 103 -21.06 -11.64 15.61
CA GLY A 103 -21.57 -10.27 15.53
C GLY A 103 -20.52 -9.19 15.22
N ALA A 104 -19.22 -9.52 15.20
CA ALA A 104 -18.21 -8.57 14.72
C ALA A 104 -18.29 -8.36 13.19
N PRO A 105 -17.88 -7.20 12.68
CA PRO A 105 -17.76 -6.98 11.24
C PRO A 105 -16.75 -7.97 10.64
N LYS A 106 -17.01 -8.39 9.40
CA LYS A 106 -16.04 -9.16 8.61
C LYS A 106 -14.90 -8.23 8.19
N LEU A 107 -13.67 -8.67 8.42
CA LEU A 107 -12.47 -7.96 8.01
C LEU A 107 -11.90 -8.63 6.75
N HIS A 108 -11.77 -7.86 5.67
CA HIS A 108 -11.21 -8.33 4.40
C HIS A 108 -9.85 -7.71 4.09
N HIS A 109 -9.68 -6.42 4.43
CA HIS A 109 -8.43 -5.71 4.20
C HIS A 109 -8.19 -4.61 5.23
N LEU A 110 -6.92 -4.30 5.47
CA LEU A 110 -6.46 -3.10 6.16
C LEU A 110 -5.41 -2.42 5.30
N MET A 111 -5.52 -1.11 5.12
CA MET A 111 -4.61 -0.35 4.26
C MET A 111 -3.99 0.80 5.04
N PHE A 112 -2.68 0.97 4.90
CA PHE A 112 -1.98 2.17 5.32
C PHE A 112 -0.98 2.57 4.23
N ALA A 113 -1.31 3.63 3.48
CA ALA A 113 -0.58 3.97 2.27
C ALA A 113 -0.41 2.71 1.38
N ASP A 114 0.82 2.37 1.02
CA ASP A 114 1.19 1.21 0.19
C ASP A 114 1.19 -0.13 0.94
N ASP A 115 1.14 -0.14 2.28
CA ASP A 115 1.10 -1.37 3.06
C ASP A 115 -0.35 -1.88 3.19
N VAL A 116 -0.63 -3.03 2.57
CA VAL A 116 -1.97 -3.66 2.57
C VAL A 116 -1.91 -5.04 3.23
N PHE A 117 -2.78 -5.25 4.22
CA PHE A 117 -3.13 -6.59 4.69
C PHE A 117 -4.40 -7.07 4.02
N LEU A 118 -4.39 -8.33 3.58
CA LEU A 118 -5.55 -9.04 3.07
C LEU A 118 -5.88 -10.21 4.00
N PHE A 119 -7.17 -10.35 4.30
CA PHE A 119 -7.72 -11.37 5.18
C PHE A 119 -8.75 -12.15 4.38
N PHE A 120 -8.56 -13.46 4.26
CA PHE A 120 -9.43 -14.35 3.51
C PHE A 120 -9.25 -15.79 4.01
N GLN A 121 -10.15 -16.69 3.61
CA GLN A 121 -10.02 -18.09 3.99
C GLN A 121 -8.90 -18.75 3.20
N ALA A 122 -8.11 -19.60 3.85
CA ALA A 122 -7.01 -20.35 3.26
C ALA A 122 -7.49 -21.51 2.38
N SER A 123 -8.35 -21.21 1.40
CA SER A 123 -8.86 -22.14 0.40
C SER A 123 -8.31 -21.80 -0.97
N GLU A 124 -8.22 -22.80 -1.84
CA GLU A 124 -7.77 -22.60 -3.23
C GLU A 124 -8.67 -21.61 -3.98
N LYS A 125 -9.98 -21.68 -3.76
CA LYS A 125 -10.96 -20.77 -4.38
C LYS A 125 -10.70 -19.31 -4.01
N GLU A 126 -10.64 -18.98 -2.72
CA GLU A 126 -10.42 -17.58 -2.29
C GLU A 126 -9.02 -17.08 -2.63
N THR A 127 -8.02 -17.97 -2.61
CA THR A 127 -6.66 -17.61 -3.00
C THR A 127 -6.58 -17.18 -4.47
N ASN A 128 -7.23 -17.95 -5.36
CA ASN A 128 -7.31 -17.61 -6.79
C ASN A 128 -8.11 -16.32 -7.02
N GLU A 129 -9.17 -16.09 -6.25
CA GLU A 129 -9.92 -14.83 -6.31
C GLU A 129 -9.03 -13.64 -5.92
N VAL A 130 -8.27 -13.75 -4.83
CA VAL A 130 -7.33 -12.71 -4.39
C VAL A 130 -6.27 -12.44 -5.45
N ALA A 131 -5.68 -13.49 -6.04
CA ALA A 131 -4.73 -13.34 -7.14
C ALA A 131 -5.35 -12.59 -8.34
N THR A 132 -6.60 -12.90 -8.67
CA THR A 132 -7.36 -12.26 -9.75
C THR A 132 -7.65 -10.79 -9.46
N ILE A 133 -8.07 -10.45 -8.24
CA ILE A 133 -8.30 -9.07 -7.79
C ILE A 133 -7.01 -8.26 -7.89
N LEU A 134 -5.92 -8.80 -7.34
CA LEU A 134 -4.61 -8.18 -7.36
C LEU A 134 -4.12 -7.93 -8.79
N LYS A 135 -4.29 -8.92 -9.68
CA LYS A 135 -3.92 -8.76 -11.08
C LYS A 135 -4.77 -7.73 -11.82
N THR A 136 -6.07 -7.74 -11.56
CA THR A 136 -7.02 -6.77 -12.14
C THR A 136 -6.66 -5.35 -11.71
N PHE A 137 -6.37 -5.16 -10.43
CA PHE A 137 -5.95 -3.88 -9.89
C PHE A 137 -4.60 -3.42 -10.47
N GLU A 138 -3.62 -4.30 -10.58
CA GLU A 138 -2.31 -4.00 -11.18
C GLU A 138 -2.48 -3.51 -12.63
N VAL A 139 -3.27 -4.21 -13.45
CA VAL A 139 -3.51 -3.84 -14.85
C VAL A 139 -4.28 -2.52 -14.96
N ALA A 140 -5.28 -2.29 -14.11
CA ALA A 140 -6.11 -1.08 -14.15
C ALA A 140 -5.38 0.17 -13.63
N SER A 141 -4.59 0.03 -12.56
CA SER A 141 -3.93 1.16 -11.87
C SER A 141 -2.49 1.40 -12.34
N GLY A 142 -1.84 0.39 -12.92
CA GLY A 142 -0.40 0.39 -13.19
C GLY A 142 0.47 0.24 -11.94
N GLN A 143 -0.10 -0.03 -10.76
CA GLN A 143 0.64 -0.30 -9.53
C GLN A 143 1.01 -1.78 -9.44
N ALA A 144 2.31 -2.05 -9.39
CA ALA A 144 2.84 -3.41 -9.26
C ALA A 144 3.03 -3.80 -7.79
N ILE A 145 2.77 -5.07 -7.49
CA ILE A 145 2.99 -5.65 -6.16
C ILE A 145 4.47 -5.93 -5.97
N ASN A 146 4.99 -5.59 -4.80
CA ASN A 146 6.34 -5.95 -4.42
C ASN A 146 6.34 -7.34 -3.77
N TYR A 147 6.50 -8.40 -4.57
CA TYR A 147 6.50 -9.78 -4.08
C TYR A 147 7.65 -10.07 -3.11
N ASP A 148 8.80 -9.39 -3.25
CA ASP A 148 9.94 -9.54 -2.32
C ASP A 148 9.65 -8.99 -0.92
N LYS A 149 8.72 -8.04 -0.80
CA LYS A 149 8.27 -7.45 0.46
C LYS A 149 6.90 -7.99 0.92
N SER A 150 6.28 -8.85 0.12
CA SER A 150 4.97 -9.42 0.41
C SER A 150 5.10 -10.80 1.02
N GLU A 151 4.30 -11.07 2.04
CA GLU A 151 4.37 -12.30 2.82
C GLU A 151 2.96 -12.83 3.09
N VAL A 152 2.81 -14.15 3.19
CA VAL A 152 1.57 -14.81 3.60
C VAL A 152 1.73 -15.45 4.96
N PHE A 153 0.74 -15.23 5.82
CA PHE A 153 0.63 -15.81 7.15
C PHE A 153 -0.55 -16.75 7.22
N LEU A 154 -0.34 -17.92 7.83
CA LEU A 154 -1.39 -18.87 8.16
C LEU A 154 -1.34 -19.23 9.64
N ASN A 155 -2.46 -19.76 10.12
CA ASN A 155 -2.52 -20.26 11.49
C ASN A 155 -1.56 -21.46 11.68
N ARG A 156 -1.14 -21.70 12.92
CA ARG A 156 -0.20 -22.78 13.27
C ARG A 156 -0.71 -24.21 12.98
N HIS A 157 -2.01 -24.34 12.75
CA HIS A 157 -2.70 -25.62 12.54
C HIS A 157 -2.96 -25.88 11.06
N ALA A 158 -2.55 -24.98 10.17
CA ALA A 158 -2.76 -25.11 8.74
C ALA A 158 -1.87 -26.22 8.18
N PRO A 159 -2.42 -27.11 7.32
CA PRO A 159 -1.63 -28.13 6.66
C PRO A 159 -0.48 -27.52 5.84
N PRO A 160 0.70 -28.16 5.79
CA PRO A 160 1.81 -27.70 4.94
C PRO A 160 1.43 -27.57 3.46
N THR A 161 0.50 -28.40 2.98
CA THR A 161 -0.02 -28.36 1.61
C THR A 161 -0.73 -27.03 1.30
N THR A 162 -1.52 -26.51 2.24
CA THR A 162 -2.21 -25.21 2.10
C THR A 162 -1.20 -24.06 2.00
N HIS A 163 -0.11 -24.11 2.76
CA HIS A 163 0.97 -23.12 2.66
C HIS A 163 1.62 -23.11 1.28
N ILE A 164 1.93 -24.29 0.73
CA ILE A 164 2.55 -24.41 -0.59
C ILE A 164 1.60 -23.89 -1.67
N MET A 165 0.33 -24.27 -1.61
CA MET A 165 -0.71 -23.79 -2.54
C MET A 165 -0.80 -22.25 -2.54
N LEU A 166 -0.87 -21.63 -1.36
CA LEU A 166 -0.94 -20.18 -1.21
C LEU A 166 0.30 -19.47 -1.73
N SER A 167 1.48 -19.95 -1.33
CA SER A 167 2.76 -19.36 -1.73
C SER A 167 2.96 -19.42 -3.24
N ASN A 168 2.60 -20.54 -3.87
CA ASN A 168 2.68 -20.71 -5.33
C ASN A 168 1.67 -19.81 -6.06
N THR A 169 0.42 -19.76 -5.59
CA THR A 169 -0.64 -19.00 -6.28
C THR A 169 -0.41 -17.49 -6.17
N LEU A 170 0.06 -17.02 -5.01
CA LEU A 170 0.29 -15.60 -4.75
C LEU A 170 1.72 -15.14 -5.05
N HIS A 171 2.61 -16.05 -5.48
CA HIS A 171 4.03 -15.76 -5.79
C HIS A 171 4.79 -15.08 -4.64
N VAL A 172 4.46 -15.42 -3.39
CA VAL A 172 5.06 -14.83 -2.19
C VAL A 172 5.90 -15.85 -1.44
N GLN A 173 6.99 -15.38 -0.83
CA GLN A 173 7.88 -16.22 -0.03
C GLN A 173 7.18 -16.72 1.24
N LYS A 174 7.54 -17.94 1.65
CA LYS A 174 7.11 -18.49 2.94
C LYS A 174 7.82 -17.75 4.06
N CYS A 175 7.07 -17.06 4.92
CA CYS A 175 7.66 -16.43 6.09
C CYS A 175 7.75 -17.43 7.27
N VAL A 176 8.97 -17.66 7.75
CA VAL A 176 9.27 -18.49 8.94
C VAL A 176 9.10 -17.67 10.23
N THR A 177 9.15 -16.35 10.12
CA THR A 177 9.07 -15.39 11.23
C THR A 177 8.05 -14.31 10.92
N THR A 178 7.72 -13.50 11.92
CA THR A 178 6.61 -12.56 11.83
C THR A 178 7.10 -11.27 11.18
N GLY A 179 6.57 -10.96 10.00
CA GLY A 179 6.88 -9.74 9.25
C GLY A 179 6.65 -8.47 10.07
N LYS A 180 7.13 -7.32 9.59
CA LYS A 180 6.92 -6.02 10.25
C LYS A 180 5.84 -5.23 9.51
N TYR A 181 4.87 -4.71 10.26
CA TYR A 181 3.87 -3.76 9.79
C TYR A 181 4.01 -2.43 10.51
N LEU A 182 4.12 -1.33 9.76
CA LEU A 182 4.37 0.02 10.31
C LEU A 182 5.59 0.09 11.24
N GLY A 183 6.59 -0.74 10.95
CA GLY A 183 7.80 -0.85 11.77
C GLY A 183 7.60 -1.60 13.09
N LEU A 184 6.44 -2.22 13.33
CA LEU A 184 6.17 -3.09 14.48
C LEU A 184 6.05 -4.55 14.02
N PRO A 185 6.39 -5.54 14.85
CA PRO A 185 6.21 -6.94 14.49
C PRO A 185 4.71 -7.26 14.37
N SER A 186 4.30 -7.84 13.24
CA SER A 186 2.90 -8.13 12.92
C SER A 186 2.25 -9.16 13.84
N MET A 187 3.06 -9.94 14.57
CA MET A 187 2.57 -10.87 15.61
C MET A 187 3.40 -10.69 16.87
N ILE A 188 2.72 -10.46 17.98
CA ILE A 188 3.32 -10.34 19.30
C ILE A 188 3.28 -11.71 19.96
N GLY A 189 4.44 -12.37 20.06
CA GLY A 189 4.59 -13.61 20.82
C GLY A 189 4.45 -13.38 22.33
N ARG A 190 4.55 -14.46 23.13
CA ARG A 190 4.48 -14.37 24.60
C ARG A 190 5.57 -13.46 25.19
N ASN A 191 6.75 -13.42 24.56
CA ASN A 191 7.88 -12.61 25.03
C ASN A 191 7.90 -11.21 24.37
N LYS A 192 7.17 -10.27 24.96
CA LYS A 192 7.10 -8.88 24.49
C LYS A 192 8.46 -8.18 24.45
N ASN A 193 9.38 -8.53 25.36
CA ASN A 193 10.70 -7.90 25.45
C ASN A 193 11.60 -8.21 24.25
N GLU A 194 11.48 -9.42 23.70
CA GLU A 194 12.20 -9.83 22.50
C GLU A 194 11.61 -9.18 21.24
N VAL A 195 10.27 -9.18 21.15
CA VAL A 195 9.51 -8.57 20.05
C VAL A 195 9.84 -7.08 19.89
N PHE A 196 9.97 -6.32 20.98
CA PHE A 196 10.26 -4.87 20.93
C PHE A 196 11.75 -4.51 21.04
N ARG A 197 12.67 -5.49 21.10
CA ARG A 197 14.12 -5.26 21.23
C ARG A 197 14.68 -4.36 20.12
N PHE A 198 14.16 -4.51 18.89
CA PHE A 198 14.57 -3.70 17.74
C PHE A 198 14.29 -2.19 17.92
N ILE A 199 13.30 -1.80 18.74
CA ILE A 199 13.02 -0.38 19.03
C ILE A 199 14.16 0.19 19.85
N LYS A 200 14.58 -0.53 20.89
CA LYS A 200 15.73 -0.16 21.73
C LYS A 200 17.00 -0.06 20.90
N GLU A 201 17.25 -1.01 20.02
CA GLU A 201 18.40 -0.99 19.10
C GLU A 201 18.35 0.19 18.11
N ARG A 202 17.18 0.54 17.57
CA ARG A 202 17.04 1.72 16.68
C ARG A 202 17.26 3.03 17.41
N ILE A 203 16.84 3.14 18.67
CA ILE A 203 17.08 4.33 19.50
C ILE A 203 18.57 4.43 19.82
N LEU A 204 19.20 3.33 20.24
CA LEU A 204 20.64 3.28 20.55
C LEU A 204 21.52 3.62 19.34
N LYS A 205 21.11 3.25 18.13
CA LYS A 205 21.84 3.63 16.89
C LYS A 205 21.68 5.09 16.49
N LYS A 206 20.74 5.82 17.09
CA LYS A 206 20.48 7.24 16.84
C LYS A 206 21.08 8.16 17.92
N LEU A 207 21.50 7.58 19.04
CA LEU A 207 22.32 8.21 20.07
C LEU A 207 23.79 8.06 19.70
#